data_AF-A0A151EQM4-F1
#
_entry.id   AF-A0A151EQM4-F1
#
_cell.length_a   1.000
_cell.length_b   1.000
_cell.length_c   1.000
_cell.angle_alpha   90.00
_cell.angle_beta   90.00
_cell.angle_gamma   90.00
#
_symmetry.space_group_name_H-M   'P 1'
#
loop_
_entity.id
_entity.type
_entity.pdbx_description
1 polymer ?
#
loop_
_entity_poly.entity_id
_entity_poly.type
_entity_poly.pdbx_seq_one_letter_code
_entity_poly.pdbx_strand_id
1 'polypeptide(L)'
;MLQLDNKDILGCILRSTINVIGRRTSESYANIFISKALKDLSEKYRFFKFIEIRGTQYSETVETVNIDPGLNNVETKEIGKATNDLMIEITKTLGKGAGFYFIREIKETLPFDYELAIKKIGIDLDLIQLQFVTETKEKFKFKIGNFDILTYSFKALFHILDREFDKDVAILTLTDLVVRLRTQYPVLGKVEINDIRSIQGVDPVSIDKDVNAEDSSKVGETIQKCFQELNKYFNEKSDISLVNELKDYLNSDYLFKLEEIGVNLDILQLSQVLVFKNVLKALVDIINETTTQSYAILLVNNVLRKFEDRYEYLEKVKIDGSSYSESIDAIIVPQELNSIRSSELGRGIRKIIEDIINSLGEEAGSEFVKKFKKRVGKAYLLRIEEIGVNLHLIELKQNLRW
;
A
#
# COMPACT_ATOMS: atom_id res chain seq x y z
N MET A 1 29.13 25.89 -27.98
CA MET A 1 28.14 24.80 -27.82
C MET A 1 28.31 23.89 -29.03
N LEU A 2 28.54 22.59 -28.83
CA LEU A 2 28.56 21.63 -29.93
C LEU A 2 27.17 21.61 -30.59
N GLN A 3 27.12 21.87 -31.89
CA GLN A 3 25.92 21.63 -32.69
C GLN A 3 25.94 20.14 -33.03
N LEU A 4 25.16 19.35 -32.28
CA LEU A 4 25.06 17.91 -32.50
C LEU A 4 24.14 17.64 -33.70
N ASP A 5 24.58 16.74 -34.57
CA ASP A 5 23.79 16.29 -35.71
C ASP A 5 22.63 15.39 -35.27
N ASN A 6 21.56 15.34 -36.08
CA ASN A 6 20.40 14.48 -35.79
C ASN A 6 20.81 12.99 -35.61
N LYS A 7 21.74 12.50 -36.42
CA LYS A 7 22.28 11.12 -36.30
C LYS A 7 22.95 10.89 -34.95
N ASP A 8 23.66 11.88 -34.43
CA ASP A 8 24.43 11.74 -33.19
C ASP A 8 23.46 11.73 -32.00
N ILE A 9 22.46 12.62 -32.03
CA ILE A 9 21.42 12.69 -30.99
C ILE A 9 20.63 11.38 -30.92
N LEU A 10 20.10 10.92 -32.05
CA LEU A 10 19.31 9.69 -32.11
C LEU A 10 20.16 8.45 -31.78
N GLY A 11 21.39 8.41 -32.29
CA GLY A 11 22.34 7.33 -31.98
C GLY A 11 22.69 7.25 -30.49
N CYS A 12 22.83 8.39 -29.82
CA CYS A 12 23.03 8.42 -28.37
C CYS A 12 21.82 7.87 -27.60
N ILE A 13 20.60 8.26 -27.97
CA ILE A 13 19.37 7.78 -27.32
C ILE A 13 19.19 6.27 -27.53
N LEU A 14 19.40 5.78 -28.76
CA LEU A 14 19.28 4.36 -29.07
C LEU A 14 20.30 3.51 -28.31
N ARG A 15 21.57 3.96 -28.28
CA ARG A 15 22.62 3.26 -27.52
C ARG A 15 22.33 3.24 -26.02
N SER A 16 21.90 4.36 -25.47
CA SER A 16 21.52 4.46 -24.04
C SER A 16 20.36 3.53 -23.73
N THR A 17 19.35 3.52 -24.59
CA THR A 17 18.20 2.62 -24.49
C THR A 17 18.59 1.15 -24.55
N ILE A 18 19.40 0.75 -25.54
CA ILE A 18 19.87 -0.64 -25.68
C ILE A 18 20.66 -1.06 -24.44
N ASN A 19 21.54 -0.20 -23.93
CA ASN A 19 22.32 -0.48 -22.72
C ASN A 19 21.40 -0.70 -21.49
N VAL A 20 20.41 0.17 -21.28
CA VAL A 20 19.47 0.07 -20.15
C VAL A 20 18.63 -1.21 -20.24
N ILE A 21 18.09 -1.56 -21.42
CA ILE A 21 17.33 -2.82 -21.60
C ILE A 21 18.25 -4.03 -21.45
N GLY A 22 19.44 -3.97 -22.03
CA GLY A 22 20.42 -5.05 -22.05
C GLY A 22 20.88 -5.44 -20.64
N ARG A 23 21.11 -4.45 -19.75
CA ARG A 23 21.46 -4.69 -18.34
C ARG A 23 20.45 -5.52 -17.56
N ARG A 24 19.17 -5.46 -17.94
CA ARG A 24 18.07 -6.15 -17.27
C ARG A 24 17.63 -7.43 -17.96
N THR A 25 18.11 -7.67 -19.19
CA THR A 25 17.71 -8.79 -20.04
C THR A 25 18.96 -9.42 -20.68
N SER A 26 19.18 -9.16 -21.97
CA SER A 26 20.43 -9.39 -22.69
C SER A 26 20.55 -8.35 -23.80
N GLU A 27 21.77 -8.04 -24.23
CA GLU A 27 21.98 -7.11 -25.36
C GLU A 27 21.31 -7.61 -26.65
N SER A 28 21.38 -8.92 -26.91
CA SER A 28 20.69 -9.55 -28.05
C SER A 28 19.17 -9.33 -28.00
N TYR A 29 18.56 -9.46 -26.82
CA TYR A 29 17.14 -9.18 -26.63
C TYR A 29 16.84 -7.70 -26.84
N ALA A 30 17.66 -6.80 -26.27
CA ALA A 30 17.51 -5.36 -26.44
C ALA A 30 17.58 -4.95 -27.92
N ASN A 31 18.53 -5.51 -28.69
CA ASN A 31 18.69 -5.22 -30.11
C ASN A 31 17.46 -5.65 -30.91
N ILE A 32 16.99 -6.89 -30.72
CA ILE A 32 15.77 -7.41 -31.39
C ILE A 32 14.55 -6.53 -31.05
N PHE A 33 14.41 -6.19 -29.78
CA PHE A 33 13.29 -5.42 -29.28
C PHE A 33 13.28 -4.00 -29.87
N ILE A 34 14.41 -3.30 -29.89
CA ILE A 34 14.54 -1.96 -30.47
C ILE A 34 14.39 -1.99 -31.99
N SER A 35 14.95 -2.98 -32.68
CA SER A 35 14.72 -3.18 -34.12
C SER A 35 13.23 -3.33 -34.44
N LYS A 36 12.49 -4.06 -33.60
CA LYS A 36 11.04 -4.22 -33.77
C LYS A 36 10.31 -2.89 -33.58
N ALA A 37 10.60 -2.15 -32.51
CA ALA A 37 9.97 -0.85 -32.25
C ALA A 37 10.24 0.17 -33.39
N LEU A 38 11.48 0.22 -33.90
CA LEU A 38 11.84 1.05 -35.05
C LEU A 38 11.09 0.63 -36.33
N LYS A 39 10.94 -0.68 -36.56
CA LYS A 39 10.20 -1.21 -37.71
C LYS A 39 8.72 -0.86 -37.63
N ASP A 40 8.10 -1.02 -36.47
CA ASP A 40 6.69 -0.71 -36.24
C ASP A 40 6.41 0.79 -36.45
N LEU A 41 7.33 1.65 -36.01
CA LEU A 41 7.23 3.10 -36.23
C LEU A 41 7.66 3.57 -37.63
N SER A 42 8.31 2.72 -38.43
CA SER A 42 8.81 3.09 -39.77
C SER A 42 7.70 3.36 -40.78
N GLU A 43 6.47 2.90 -40.51
CA GLU A 43 5.28 3.24 -41.30
C GLU A 43 4.92 4.72 -41.15
N LYS A 44 5.10 5.27 -39.95
CA LYS A 44 4.82 6.66 -39.60
C LYS A 44 6.03 7.57 -39.84
N TYR A 45 7.23 7.08 -39.55
CA TYR A 45 8.49 7.80 -39.68
C TYR A 45 9.44 7.05 -40.61
N ARG A 46 9.32 7.33 -41.91
CA ARG A 46 10.04 6.57 -42.96
C ARG A 46 11.56 6.57 -42.78
N PHE A 47 12.12 7.61 -42.18
CA PHE A 47 13.55 7.73 -41.93
C PHE A 47 14.09 6.74 -40.88
N PHE A 48 13.25 6.08 -40.09
CA PHE A 48 13.72 4.98 -39.23
C PHE A 48 14.28 3.80 -40.03
N LYS A 49 13.98 3.70 -41.34
CA LYS A 49 14.62 2.74 -42.25
C LYS A 49 16.12 3.01 -42.47
N PHE A 50 16.59 4.20 -42.10
CA PHE A 50 18.01 4.59 -42.15
C PHE A 50 18.79 4.15 -40.91
N ILE A 51 18.17 3.42 -39.99
CA ILE A 51 18.76 2.97 -38.73
C ILE A 51 18.87 1.45 -38.77
N GLU A 52 20.08 0.96 -38.59
CA GLU A 52 20.40 -0.45 -38.51
C GLU A 52 20.92 -0.75 -37.10
N ILE A 53 20.25 -1.66 -36.38
CA ILE A 53 20.72 -2.18 -35.08
C ILE A 53 21.40 -3.52 -35.35
N ARG A 54 22.70 -3.62 -35.05
CA ARG A 54 23.48 -4.82 -35.33
C ARG A 54 23.47 -5.76 -34.13
N GLY A 55 23.25 -7.06 -34.37
CA GLY A 55 23.30 -8.09 -33.33
C GLY A 55 24.75 -8.43 -32.97
N THR A 56 25.06 -8.58 -31.68
CA THR A 56 26.41 -8.83 -31.14
C THR A 56 26.94 -10.25 -31.34
N GLN A 57 26.47 -11.00 -32.34
CA GLN A 57 27.00 -12.35 -32.55
C GLN A 57 28.48 -12.38 -32.95
N TYR A 58 29.06 -11.28 -33.46
CA TYR A 58 30.47 -11.22 -33.83
C TYR A 58 31.08 -9.82 -33.64
N SER A 59 32.06 -9.74 -32.73
CA SER A 59 33.07 -8.68 -32.51
C SER A 59 32.74 -7.51 -31.56
N GLU A 60 33.70 -7.26 -30.65
CA GLU A 60 33.71 -6.23 -29.60
C GLU A 60 33.97 -4.80 -30.12
N THR A 61 34.00 -4.58 -31.44
CA THR A 61 34.48 -3.33 -32.05
C THR A 61 33.52 -2.70 -33.07
N VAL A 62 32.32 -3.25 -33.28
CA VAL A 62 31.34 -2.70 -34.24
C VAL A 62 30.28 -1.91 -33.48
N GLU A 63 30.04 -0.66 -33.88
CA GLU A 63 28.97 0.16 -33.30
C GLU A 63 27.61 -0.57 -33.39
N THR A 64 26.99 -0.80 -32.23
CA THR A 64 25.70 -1.51 -32.09
C THR A 64 24.56 -0.82 -32.85
N VAL A 65 24.68 0.49 -33.09
CA VAL A 65 23.71 1.33 -33.80
C VAL A 65 24.41 2.02 -34.96
N ASN A 66 24.02 1.68 -36.19
CA ASN A 66 24.50 2.32 -37.40
C ASN A 66 23.39 3.21 -37.99
N ILE A 67 23.68 4.47 -38.26
CA ILE A 67 22.70 5.46 -38.74
C ILE A 67 23.24 6.11 -40.01
N ASP A 68 22.46 6.05 -41.09
CA ASP A 68 22.80 6.70 -42.35
C ASP A 68 22.93 8.24 -42.16
N PRO A 69 24.00 8.87 -42.68
CA PRO A 69 24.16 10.33 -42.63
C PRO A 69 22.98 11.11 -43.24
N GLY A 70 22.19 10.51 -44.12
CA GLY A 70 20.96 11.06 -44.67
C GLY A 70 19.93 11.45 -43.59
N LEU A 71 20.01 10.90 -42.38
CA LEU A 71 19.20 11.32 -41.24
C LEU A 71 19.42 12.80 -40.85
N ASN A 72 20.61 13.36 -41.14
CA ASN A 72 20.91 14.76 -40.86
C ASN A 72 20.10 15.74 -41.73
N ASN A 73 19.51 15.25 -42.83
CA ASN A 73 18.65 16.06 -43.69
C ASN A 73 17.18 16.07 -43.24
N VAL A 74 16.81 15.28 -42.23
CA VAL A 74 15.46 15.27 -41.66
C VAL A 74 15.28 16.50 -40.77
N GLU A 75 14.07 17.08 -40.76
CA GLU A 75 13.80 18.21 -39.87
C GLU A 75 13.98 17.80 -38.41
N THR A 76 14.78 18.56 -37.65
CA THR A 76 15.11 18.24 -36.26
C THR A 76 13.87 18.10 -35.36
N LYS A 77 12.81 18.85 -35.63
CA LYS A 77 11.52 18.69 -34.92
C LYS A 77 10.85 17.35 -35.20
N GLU A 78 10.98 16.84 -36.42
CA GLU A 78 10.45 15.53 -36.81
C GLU A 78 11.22 14.41 -36.12
N ILE A 79 12.55 14.53 -36.03
CA ILE A 79 13.41 13.64 -35.22
C ILE A 79 12.98 13.66 -33.76
N GLY A 80 12.77 14.83 -33.18
CA GLY A 80 12.29 14.96 -31.80
C GLY A 80 10.96 14.25 -31.57
N LYS A 81 9.98 14.47 -32.45
CA LYS A 81 8.66 13.83 -32.38
C LYS A 81 8.76 12.30 -32.52
N ALA A 82 9.51 11.80 -33.50
CA ALA A 82 9.65 10.37 -33.72
C ALA A 82 10.38 9.68 -32.56
N THR A 83 11.37 10.35 -31.98
CA THR A 83 12.09 9.83 -30.82
C THR A 83 11.20 9.79 -29.58
N ASN A 84 10.36 10.82 -29.35
CA ASN A 84 9.34 10.76 -28.30
C ASN A 84 8.40 9.57 -28.48
N ASP A 85 7.88 9.37 -29.69
CA ASP A 85 6.98 8.24 -30.00
C ASP A 85 7.68 6.88 -29.77
N LEU A 86 8.94 6.76 -30.17
CA LEU A 86 9.77 5.57 -29.92
C LEU A 86 9.94 5.30 -28.43
N MET A 87 10.28 6.33 -27.65
CA MET A 87 10.44 6.21 -26.20
C MET A 87 9.13 5.81 -25.51
N ILE A 88 8.00 6.37 -25.95
CA ILE A 88 6.68 6.02 -25.45
C ILE A 88 6.33 4.56 -25.77
N GLU A 89 6.57 4.12 -27.00
CA GLU A 89 6.30 2.74 -27.43
C GLU A 89 7.11 1.74 -26.60
N ILE A 90 8.42 1.96 -26.51
CA ILE A 90 9.33 1.12 -25.72
C ILE A 90 8.91 1.05 -24.25
N THR A 91 8.63 2.19 -23.64
CA THR A 91 8.25 2.26 -22.21
C THR A 91 6.93 1.54 -21.96
N LYS A 92 5.98 1.62 -22.91
CA LYS A 92 4.70 0.90 -22.85
C LYS A 92 4.90 -0.62 -22.94
N THR A 93 5.79 -1.10 -23.80
CA THR A 93 6.00 -2.55 -23.97
C THR A 93 6.77 -3.19 -22.81
N LEU A 94 7.64 -2.45 -22.10
CA LEU A 94 8.44 -2.96 -20.98
C LEU A 94 7.60 -3.28 -19.72
N GLY A 95 6.37 -2.80 -19.62
CA GLY A 95 5.49 -3.03 -18.46
C GLY A 95 5.82 -2.16 -17.24
N LYS A 96 4.98 -2.23 -16.19
CA LYS A 96 4.99 -1.25 -15.07
C LYS A 96 6.31 -1.14 -14.31
N GLY A 97 6.84 -2.28 -13.84
CA GLY A 97 8.02 -2.30 -12.99
C GLY A 97 9.27 -1.85 -13.74
N ALA A 98 9.45 -2.34 -14.97
CA ALA A 98 10.60 -1.98 -15.78
C ALA A 98 10.47 -0.56 -16.35
N GLY A 99 9.30 -0.19 -16.88
CA GLY A 99 9.03 1.11 -17.51
C GLY A 99 9.12 2.31 -16.55
N PHE A 100 8.78 2.15 -15.26
CA PHE A 100 8.87 3.24 -14.28
C PHE A 100 10.30 3.74 -14.07
N TYR A 101 11.26 2.81 -14.01
CA TYR A 101 12.68 3.12 -13.80
C TYR A 101 13.44 3.33 -15.11
N PHE A 102 12.89 2.87 -16.22
CA PHE A 102 13.52 2.88 -17.54
C PHE A 102 13.90 4.28 -18.02
N ILE A 103 12.95 5.23 -18.00
CA ILE A 103 13.21 6.61 -18.47
C ILE A 103 14.26 7.32 -17.59
N ARG A 104 14.20 7.08 -16.27
CA ARG A 104 15.18 7.62 -15.31
C ARG A 104 16.60 7.11 -15.60
N GLU A 105 16.73 5.81 -15.84
CA GLU A 105 18.04 5.20 -16.14
C GLU A 105 18.60 5.64 -17.48
N ILE A 106 17.74 5.93 -18.47
CA ILE A 106 18.19 6.56 -19.72
C ILE A 106 18.74 7.95 -19.43
N LYS A 107 18.03 8.77 -18.64
CA LYS A 107 18.50 10.10 -18.27
C LYS A 107 19.86 10.06 -17.54
N GLU A 108 20.04 9.13 -16.62
CA GLU A 108 21.29 8.94 -15.87
C GLU A 108 22.47 8.43 -16.73
N THR A 109 22.19 7.90 -17.93
CA THR A 109 23.21 7.35 -18.83
C THR A 109 23.56 8.28 -19.99
N LEU A 110 22.77 9.34 -20.20
CA LEU A 110 23.04 10.35 -21.22
C LEU A 110 24.18 11.28 -20.76
N PRO A 111 25.16 11.58 -21.64
CA PRO A 111 26.13 12.64 -21.35
C PRO A 111 25.43 14.00 -21.23
N PHE A 112 25.92 14.86 -20.33
CA PHE A 112 25.31 16.17 -20.03
C PHE A 112 25.04 17.05 -21.27
N ASP A 113 25.97 17.06 -22.23
CA ASP A 113 25.82 17.84 -23.47
C ASP A 113 24.68 17.32 -24.37
N TYR A 114 24.36 16.03 -24.28
CA TYR A 114 23.26 15.41 -25.02
C TYR A 114 21.91 15.67 -24.36
N GLU A 115 21.82 15.71 -23.02
CA GLU A 115 20.56 16.02 -22.32
C GLU A 115 20.02 17.40 -22.75
N LEU A 116 20.89 18.41 -22.82
CA LEU A 116 20.52 19.75 -23.28
C LEU A 116 20.13 19.78 -24.76
N ALA A 117 20.80 19.00 -25.61
CA ALA A 117 20.49 18.92 -27.04
C ALA A 117 19.15 18.21 -27.29
N ILE A 118 18.90 17.10 -26.59
CA ILE A 118 17.67 16.31 -26.66
C ILE A 118 16.46 17.16 -26.25
N LYS A 119 16.59 17.95 -25.17
CA LYS A 119 15.53 18.89 -24.75
C LYS A 119 15.26 19.97 -25.78
N LYS A 120 16.30 20.52 -26.43
CA LYS A 120 16.14 21.54 -27.49
C LYS A 120 15.41 21.05 -28.73
N ILE A 121 15.51 19.75 -29.04
CA ILE A 121 14.80 19.15 -30.17
C ILE A 121 13.36 18.70 -29.82
N GLY A 122 12.91 19.00 -28.59
CA GLY A 122 11.54 18.75 -28.14
C GLY A 122 11.32 17.39 -27.48
N ILE A 123 12.40 16.69 -27.09
CA ILE A 123 12.32 15.45 -26.31
C ILE A 123 12.45 15.81 -24.83
N ASP A 124 11.35 15.70 -24.11
CA ASP A 124 11.32 15.92 -22.65
C ASP A 124 11.10 14.57 -21.95
N LEU A 125 12.19 13.98 -21.47
CA LEU A 125 12.16 12.70 -20.77
C LEU A 125 11.36 12.79 -19.46
N ASP A 126 11.35 13.94 -18.78
CA ASP A 126 10.58 14.14 -17.56
C ASP A 126 9.07 14.14 -17.87
N LEU A 127 8.68 14.77 -18.98
CA LEU A 127 7.30 14.74 -19.47
C LEU A 127 6.87 13.33 -19.89
N ILE A 128 7.72 12.59 -20.61
CA ILE A 128 7.44 11.18 -20.99
C ILE A 128 7.26 10.32 -19.74
N GLN A 129 8.12 10.49 -18.74
CA GLN A 129 8.00 9.76 -17.47
C GLN A 129 6.69 10.11 -16.76
N LEU A 130 6.34 11.39 -16.68
CA LEU A 130 5.09 11.84 -16.06
C LEU A 130 3.86 11.30 -16.81
N GLN A 131 3.87 11.32 -18.14
CA GLN A 131 2.81 10.74 -18.97
C GLN A 131 2.69 9.24 -18.75
N PHE A 132 3.81 8.50 -18.71
CA PHE A 132 3.77 7.07 -18.42
C PHE A 132 3.20 6.79 -17.03
N VAL A 133 3.61 7.53 -16.00
CA VAL A 133 3.06 7.40 -14.64
C VAL A 133 1.57 7.72 -14.62
N THR A 134 1.15 8.76 -15.35
CA THR A 134 -0.26 9.19 -15.40
C THR A 134 -1.12 8.19 -16.18
N GLU A 135 -0.71 7.79 -17.38
CA GLU A 135 -1.38 6.75 -18.18
C GLU A 135 -1.40 5.40 -17.45
N THR A 136 -0.34 5.04 -16.71
CA THR A 136 -0.31 3.81 -15.91
C THR A 136 -1.24 3.92 -14.71
N LYS A 137 -1.33 5.09 -14.06
CA LYS A 137 -2.34 5.34 -13.02
C LYS A 137 -3.77 5.35 -13.58
N GLU A 138 -3.98 5.83 -14.79
CA GLU A 138 -5.30 5.92 -15.45
C GLU A 138 -5.76 4.60 -16.09
N LYS A 139 -4.88 3.83 -16.74
CA LYS A 139 -5.20 2.52 -17.35
C LYS A 139 -5.54 1.47 -16.29
N PHE A 140 -5.06 1.62 -15.06
CA PHE A 140 -5.38 0.72 -13.95
C PHE A 140 -6.50 1.22 -13.04
N LYS A 141 -7.00 2.44 -13.29
CA LYS A 141 -8.30 2.87 -12.78
C LYS A 141 -9.46 2.03 -13.34
N PHE A 142 -9.23 1.19 -14.35
CA PHE A 142 -10.24 0.30 -14.91
C PHE A 142 -9.79 -1.18 -14.93
N LYS A 143 -10.57 -2.02 -14.23
CA LYS A 143 -10.67 -3.50 -14.25
C LYS A 143 -9.96 -4.32 -13.15
N ILE A 144 -9.74 -3.80 -11.93
CA ILE A 144 -9.71 -4.71 -10.77
C ILE A 144 -11.14 -4.76 -10.23
N GLY A 145 -11.87 -5.82 -10.60
CA GLY A 145 -13.22 -6.08 -10.13
C GLY A 145 -13.23 -6.68 -8.72
N ASN A 146 -14.42 -6.83 -8.15
CA ASN A 146 -14.59 -7.52 -6.88
C ASN A 146 -14.08 -8.98 -6.95
N PHE A 147 -14.20 -9.61 -8.13
CA PHE A 147 -13.68 -10.96 -8.37
C PHE A 147 -12.17 -11.00 -8.21
N ASP A 148 -11.46 -10.08 -8.84
CA ASP A 148 -10.00 -10.03 -8.81
C ASP A 148 -9.51 -9.74 -7.40
N ILE A 149 -10.04 -8.70 -6.74
CA ILE A 149 -9.58 -8.31 -5.40
C ILE A 149 -9.82 -9.42 -4.37
N LEU A 150 -10.97 -10.11 -4.44
CA LEU A 150 -11.30 -11.20 -3.53
C LEU A 150 -10.44 -12.44 -3.80
N THR A 151 -10.22 -12.77 -5.07
CA THR A 151 -9.34 -13.88 -5.48
C THR A 151 -7.92 -13.68 -4.98
N TYR A 152 -7.33 -12.51 -5.24
CA TYR A 152 -5.96 -12.24 -4.83
C TYR A 152 -5.82 -12.12 -3.31
N SER A 153 -6.83 -11.58 -2.62
CA SER A 153 -6.85 -11.52 -1.16
C SER A 153 -6.82 -12.92 -0.54
N PHE A 154 -7.69 -13.83 -0.98
CA PHE A 154 -7.73 -15.19 -0.43
C PHE A 154 -6.55 -16.06 -0.86
N LYS A 155 -6.03 -15.88 -2.09
CA LYS A 155 -4.79 -16.55 -2.51
C LYS A 155 -3.59 -16.07 -1.69
N ALA A 156 -3.51 -14.78 -1.38
CA ALA A 156 -2.47 -14.24 -0.51
C ALA A 156 -2.56 -14.87 0.88
N LEU A 157 -3.75 -14.88 1.50
CA LEU A 157 -3.95 -15.50 2.82
C LEU A 157 -3.56 -16.99 2.81
N PHE A 158 -3.97 -17.73 1.78
CA PHE A 158 -3.62 -19.14 1.63
C PHE A 158 -2.11 -19.33 1.57
N HIS A 159 -1.43 -18.58 0.69
CA HIS A 159 0.02 -18.71 0.51
C HIS A 159 0.79 -18.36 1.79
N ILE A 160 0.37 -17.32 2.50
CA ILE A 160 1.02 -16.90 3.75
C ILE A 160 0.80 -17.96 4.85
N LEU A 161 -0.41 -18.52 4.96
CA LEU A 161 -0.71 -19.61 5.90
C LEU A 161 0.05 -20.90 5.57
N ASP A 162 0.09 -21.30 4.30
CA ASP A 162 0.76 -22.52 3.83
C ASP A 162 2.26 -22.44 4.14
N ARG A 163 2.87 -21.29 3.85
CA ARG A 163 4.29 -21.06 4.12
C ARG A 163 4.62 -21.09 5.62
N GLU A 164 3.72 -20.58 6.48
CA GLU A 164 3.98 -20.44 7.92
C GLU A 164 3.60 -21.68 8.74
N PHE A 165 2.47 -22.30 8.43
CA PHE A 165 1.86 -23.33 9.26
C PHE A 165 1.60 -24.65 8.54
N ASP A 166 2.01 -24.78 7.27
CA ASP A 166 1.68 -25.86 6.34
C ASP A 166 0.31 -25.77 5.66
N LYS A 167 0.21 -26.53 4.57
CA LYS A 167 -0.94 -26.57 3.66
C LYS A 167 -2.23 -27.06 4.33
N ASP A 168 -2.13 -28.06 5.21
CA ASP A 168 -3.30 -28.64 5.86
C ASP A 168 -3.89 -27.64 6.86
N VAL A 169 -3.03 -26.96 7.61
CA VAL A 169 -3.45 -25.87 8.49
C VAL A 169 -4.03 -24.71 7.69
N ALA A 170 -3.46 -24.35 6.54
CA ALA A 170 -3.98 -23.29 5.69
C ALA A 170 -5.41 -23.58 5.19
N ILE A 171 -5.65 -24.80 4.66
CA ILE A 171 -6.96 -25.23 4.18
C ILE A 171 -7.97 -25.22 5.32
N LEU A 172 -7.65 -25.83 6.47
CA LEU A 172 -8.55 -25.93 7.62
C LEU A 172 -8.89 -24.53 8.17
N THR A 173 -7.88 -23.67 8.32
CA THR A 173 -8.06 -22.32 8.89
C THR A 173 -8.91 -21.44 7.98
N LEU A 174 -8.66 -21.45 6.67
CA LEU A 174 -9.46 -20.66 5.72
C LEU A 174 -10.87 -21.22 5.56
N THR A 175 -11.04 -22.54 5.57
CA THR A 175 -12.37 -23.16 5.50
C THR A 175 -13.20 -22.79 6.72
N ASP A 176 -12.63 -22.90 7.93
CA ASP A 176 -13.30 -22.46 9.17
C ASP A 176 -13.66 -20.97 9.09
N LEU A 177 -12.72 -20.12 8.68
CA LEU A 177 -12.93 -18.69 8.56
C LEU A 177 -14.11 -18.36 7.64
N VAL A 178 -14.13 -18.94 6.44
CA VAL A 178 -15.18 -18.73 5.45
C VAL A 178 -16.53 -19.20 6.00
N VAL A 179 -16.60 -20.42 6.56
CA VAL A 179 -17.85 -21.00 7.09
C VAL A 179 -18.40 -20.17 8.25
N ARG A 180 -17.55 -19.78 9.20
CA ARG A 180 -17.92 -19.03 10.40
C ARG A 180 -18.43 -17.63 10.08
N LEU A 181 -17.82 -16.95 9.11
CA LEU A 181 -18.18 -15.58 8.74
C LEU A 181 -19.29 -15.50 7.68
N ARG A 182 -19.59 -16.58 6.97
CA ARG A 182 -20.57 -16.62 5.85
C ARG A 182 -21.96 -16.08 6.22
N THR A 183 -22.41 -16.28 7.44
CA THR A 183 -23.73 -15.80 7.91
C THR A 183 -23.79 -14.27 8.05
N GLN A 184 -22.67 -13.65 8.41
CA GLN A 184 -22.56 -12.20 8.59
C GLN A 184 -22.15 -11.49 7.28
N TYR A 185 -21.39 -12.19 6.44
CA TYR A 185 -20.84 -11.66 5.20
C TYR A 185 -21.25 -12.57 4.01
N PRO A 186 -22.39 -12.31 3.36
CA PRO A 186 -22.92 -13.14 2.28
C PRO A 186 -21.97 -13.29 1.08
N VAL A 187 -21.05 -12.34 0.89
CA VAL A 187 -19.98 -12.40 -0.13
C VAL A 187 -19.15 -13.69 0.00
N LEU A 188 -18.97 -14.21 1.22
CA LEU A 188 -18.25 -15.48 1.48
C LEU A 188 -19.01 -16.72 1.01
N GLY A 189 -20.29 -16.59 0.65
CA GLY A 189 -21.02 -17.64 -0.07
C GLY A 189 -20.46 -17.90 -1.48
N LYS A 190 -19.72 -16.93 -2.03
CA LYS A 190 -19.06 -16.98 -3.34
C LYS A 190 -17.59 -17.42 -3.26
N VAL A 191 -17.13 -17.84 -2.08
CA VAL A 191 -15.75 -18.27 -1.82
C VAL A 191 -15.76 -19.76 -1.47
N GLU A 192 -14.94 -20.52 -2.19
CA GLU A 192 -14.73 -21.94 -1.96
C GLU A 192 -13.23 -22.21 -1.75
N ILE A 193 -12.91 -22.92 -0.67
CA ILE A 193 -11.55 -23.37 -0.35
C ILE A 193 -11.45 -24.83 -0.79
N ASN A 194 -10.61 -25.09 -1.79
CA ASN A 194 -10.54 -26.41 -2.41
C ASN A 194 -9.58 -27.31 -1.64
N ASP A 195 -10.06 -28.48 -1.23
CA ASP A 195 -9.23 -29.50 -0.61
C ASP A 195 -8.44 -30.29 -1.68
N ILE A 196 -7.32 -29.73 -2.09
CA ILE A 196 -6.46 -30.23 -3.17
C ILE A 196 -5.39 -31.21 -2.68
N ARG A 197 -5.81 -32.21 -1.89
CA ARG A 197 -4.93 -33.28 -1.38
C ARG A 197 -4.38 -34.21 -2.48
N SER A 198 -4.94 -34.21 -3.70
CA SER A 198 -4.60 -35.23 -4.71
C SER A 198 -4.64 -34.81 -6.18
N ILE A 199 -4.89 -33.53 -6.51
CA ILE A 199 -5.05 -33.08 -7.90
C ILE A 199 -4.09 -31.93 -8.20
N GLN A 200 -3.10 -32.17 -9.07
CA GLN A 200 -2.22 -31.11 -9.59
C GLN A 200 -3.00 -30.19 -10.52
N GLY A 201 -2.86 -28.87 -10.35
CA GLY A 201 -3.43 -27.86 -11.25
C GLY A 201 -4.79 -27.27 -10.82
N VAL A 202 -5.32 -27.64 -9.65
CA VAL A 202 -6.52 -27.00 -9.08
C VAL A 202 -6.08 -25.87 -8.14
N ASP A 203 -6.64 -24.67 -8.35
CA ASP A 203 -6.39 -23.52 -7.49
C ASP A 203 -6.91 -23.81 -6.06
N PRO A 204 -6.17 -23.46 -4.99
CA PRO A 204 -6.61 -23.71 -3.61
C PRO A 204 -7.83 -22.87 -3.20
N VAL A 205 -8.14 -21.82 -3.96
CA VAL A 205 -9.27 -20.92 -3.73
C VAL A 205 -9.99 -20.70 -5.05
N SER A 206 -11.29 -20.97 -5.06
CA SER A 206 -12.21 -20.63 -6.14
C SER A 206 -13.13 -19.50 -5.71
N ILE A 207 -13.31 -18.50 -6.58
CA ILE A 207 -14.23 -17.38 -6.37
C ILE A 207 -15.28 -17.38 -7.48
N ASP A 208 -16.54 -17.16 -7.14
CA ASP A 208 -17.59 -16.97 -8.16
C ASP A 208 -17.46 -15.57 -8.80
N LYS A 209 -17.50 -15.52 -10.14
CA LYS A 209 -17.46 -14.27 -10.91
C LYS A 209 -18.65 -13.36 -10.64
N ASP A 210 -19.77 -13.91 -10.17
CA ASP A 210 -20.95 -13.16 -9.78
C ASP A 210 -20.69 -12.20 -8.60
N VAL A 211 -19.54 -12.29 -7.93
CA VAL A 211 -19.14 -11.30 -6.91
C VAL A 211 -18.90 -9.91 -7.50
N ASN A 212 -18.65 -9.80 -8.80
CA ASN A 212 -18.56 -8.50 -9.50
C ASN A 212 -19.87 -7.71 -9.49
N ALA A 213 -21.01 -8.37 -9.26
CA ALA A 213 -22.30 -7.71 -9.12
C ALA A 213 -22.56 -7.20 -7.68
N GLU A 214 -21.72 -7.55 -6.71
CA GLU A 214 -21.86 -7.08 -5.32
C GLU A 214 -21.38 -5.63 -5.16
N ASP A 215 -21.86 -4.99 -4.11
CA ASP A 215 -21.34 -3.69 -3.69
C ASP A 215 -19.88 -3.84 -3.24
N SER A 216 -18.97 -3.09 -3.86
CA SER A 216 -17.54 -3.12 -3.54
C SER A 216 -17.26 -2.81 -2.07
N SER A 217 -18.06 -1.95 -1.42
CA SER A 217 -17.91 -1.67 0.02
C SER A 217 -18.14 -2.91 0.88
N LYS A 218 -19.16 -3.72 0.57
CA LYS A 218 -19.44 -4.99 1.26
C LYS A 218 -18.34 -6.02 1.05
N VAL A 219 -17.76 -6.05 -0.15
CA VAL A 219 -16.59 -6.89 -0.44
C VAL A 219 -15.38 -6.44 0.39
N GLY A 220 -15.15 -5.12 0.48
CA GLY A 220 -14.12 -4.55 1.33
C GLY A 220 -14.32 -4.89 2.81
N GLU A 221 -15.52 -4.69 3.36
CA GLU A 221 -15.85 -5.07 4.74
C GLU A 221 -15.59 -6.56 5.02
N THR A 222 -15.93 -7.42 4.06
CA THR A 222 -15.69 -8.87 4.14
C THR A 222 -14.19 -9.17 4.20
N ILE A 223 -13.40 -8.60 3.28
CA ILE A 223 -11.95 -8.80 3.23
C ILE A 223 -11.29 -8.27 4.50
N GLN A 224 -11.67 -7.07 4.95
CA GLN A 224 -11.18 -6.48 6.19
C GLN A 224 -11.40 -7.42 7.37
N LYS A 225 -12.61 -8.00 7.50
CA LYS A 225 -12.93 -8.91 8.60
C LYS A 225 -12.14 -10.21 8.53
N CYS A 226 -11.96 -10.78 7.33
CA CYS A 226 -11.11 -11.96 7.13
C CYS A 226 -9.66 -11.70 7.54
N PHE A 227 -9.09 -10.57 7.11
CA PHE A 227 -7.73 -10.19 7.48
C PHE A 227 -7.60 -9.96 8.99
N GLN A 228 -8.60 -9.38 9.66
CA GLN A 228 -8.62 -9.20 11.11
C GLN A 228 -8.58 -10.53 11.89
N GLU A 229 -9.45 -11.48 11.53
CA GLU A 229 -9.51 -12.78 12.21
C GLU A 229 -8.22 -13.58 12.01
N LEU A 230 -7.65 -13.54 10.80
CA LEU A 230 -6.36 -14.19 10.54
C LEU A 230 -5.20 -13.48 11.21
N ASN A 231 -5.19 -12.15 11.25
CA ASN A 231 -4.15 -11.41 11.97
C ASN A 231 -4.16 -11.77 13.47
N LYS A 232 -5.35 -11.98 14.05
CA LYS A 232 -5.47 -12.49 15.42
C LYS A 232 -4.87 -13.91 15.55
N TYR A 233 -5.18 -14.79 14.61
CA TYR A 233 -4.60 -16.15 14.57
C TYR A 233 -3.07 -16.12 14.47
N PHE A 234 -2.50 -15.28 13.59
CA PHE A 234 -1.06 -15.08 13.47
C PHE A 234 -0.46 -14.56 14.78
N ASN A 235 -1.01 -13.51 15.38
CA ASN A 235 -0.51 -12.97 16.65
C ASN A 235 -0.55 -13.98 17.81
N GLU A 236 -1.44 -14.98 17.77
CA GLU A 236 -1.52 -16.03 18.78
C GLU A 236 -0.55 -17.20 18.53
N LYS A 237 -0.07 -17.38 17.29
CA LYS A 237 0.64 -18.61 16.88
C LYS A 237 1.97 -18.41 16.13
N SER A 238 2.30 -17.19 15.73
CA SER A 238 3.49 -16.85 14.94
C SER A 238 4.01 -15.46 15.30
N ASP A 239 5.32 -15.28 15.16
CA ASP A 239 5.98 -13.97 15.31
C ASP A 239 5.95 -13.15 14.01
N ILE A 240 5.45 -13.71 12.91
CA ILE A 240 5.37 -13.04 11.60
C ILE A 240 4.16 -12.10 11.56
N SER A 241 4.41 -10.88 11.05
CA SER A 241 3.34 -9.91 10.80
C SER A 241 2.60 -10.24 9.50
N LEU A 242 1.36 -10.76 9.62
CA LEU A 242 0.48 -11.01 8.47
C LEU A 242 0.36 -9.78 7.56
N VAL A 243 0.37 -8.58 8.12
CA VAL A 243 0.22 -7.34 7.34
C VAL A 243 1.43 -7.07 6.47
N ASN A 244 2.64 -7.27 6.98
CA ASN A 244 3.85 -7.11 6.18
C ASN A 244 3.86 -8.13 5.05
N GLU A 245 3.48 -9.37 5.34
CA GLU A 245 3.38 -10.43 4.33
C GLU A 245 2.30 -10.14 3.28
N LEU A 246 1.17 -9.57 3.67
CA LEU A 246 0.14 -9.12 2.72
C LEU A 246 0.66 -7.97 1.85
N LYS A 247 1.40 -7.02 2.42
CA LYS A 247 2.01 -5.90 1.67
C LYS A 247 3.10 -6.38 0.70
N ASP A 248 3.83 -7.42 1.05
CA ASP A 248 4.87 -8.01 0.21
C ASP A 248 4.27 -8.89 -0.90
N TYR A 249 3.19 -9.61 -0.61
CA TYR A 249 2.51 -10.48 -1.58
C TYR A 249 1.64 -9.69 -2.57
N LEU A 250 0.91 -8.68 -2.09
CA LEU A 250 0.02 -7.87 -2.92
C LEU A 250 0.80 -6.72 -3.56
N ASN A 251 0.71 -6.60 -4.88
CA ASN A 251 1.31 -5.47 -5.57
C ASN A 251 0.59 -4.15 -5.23
N SER A 252 1.21 -3.02 -5.59
CA SER A 252 0.69 -1.68 -5.31
C SER A 252 -0.72 -1.42 -5.85
N ASP A 253 -1.13 -2.09 -6.93
CA ASP A 253 -2.47 -1.89 -7.50
C ASP A 253 -3.56 -2.57 -6.65
N TYR A 254 -3.31 -3.78 -6.18
CA TYR A 254 -4.23 -4.48 -5.27
C TYR A 254 -4.30 -3.77 -3.92
N LEU A 255 -3.17 -3.28 -3.40
CA LEU A 255 -3.14 -2.49 -2.17
C LEU A 255 -3.97 -1.20 -2.29
N PHE A 256 -3.81 -0.47 -3.40
CA PHE A 256 -4.62 0.71 -3.67
C PHE A 256 -6.11 0.37 -3.81
N LYS A 257 -6.44 -0.73 -4.50
CA LYS A 257 -7.84 -1.15 -4.65
C LYS A 257 -8.47 -1.56 -3.32
N LEU A 258 -7.71 -2.26 -2.45
CA LEU A 258 -8.14 -2.58 -1.09
C LEU A 258 -8.50 -1.32 -0.31
N GLU A 259 -7.65 -0.29 -0.36
CA GLU A 259 -7.91 0.99 0.29
C GLU A 259 -9.15 1.68 -0.30
N GLU A 260 -9.30 1.68 -1.63
CA GLU A 260 -10.45 2.25 -2.35
C GLU A 260 -11.79 1.63 -1.91
N ILE A 261 -11.81 0.30 -1.69
CA ILE A 261 -13.01 -0.42 -1.24
C ILE A 261 -13.18 -0.44 0.29
N GLY A 262 -12.33 0.29 1.03
CA GLY A 262 -12.46 0.49 2.47
C GLY A 262 -11.68 -0.47 3.36
N VAL A 263 -10.78 -1.31 2.81
CA VAL A 263 -9.86 -2.15 3.58
C VAL A 263 -8.67 -1.33 4.03
N ASN A 264 -8.40 -1.32 5.33
CA ASN A 264 -7.27 -0.61 5.92
C ASN A 264 -6.35 -1.60 6.66
N LEU A 265 -5.22 -1.88 6.03
CA LEU A 265 -4.21 -2.79 6.55
C LEU A 265 -3.47 -2.21 7.77
N ASP A 266 -3.40 -0.89 7.91
CA ASP A 266 -2.69 -0.27 9.03
C ASP A 266 -3.45 -0.45 10.35
N ILE A 267 -4.79 -0.59 10.30
CA ILE A 267 -5.61 -0.97 11.49
C ILE A 267 -5.17 -2.32 12.03
N LEU A 268 -4.78 -3.25 11.15
CA LEU A 268 -4.33 -4.59 11.54
C LEU A 268 -2.96 -4.57 12.24
N GLN A 269 -2.15 -3.52 12.04
CA GLN A 269 -0.84 -3.34 12.68
C GLN A 269 -0.89 -2.59 14.02
N LEU A 270 -2.04 -2.01 14.39
CA LEU A 270 -2.15 -1.24 15.62
C LEU A 270 -2.04 -2.17 16.85
N SER A 271 -0.86 -2.17 17.44
CA SER A 271 -0.58 -2.86 18.70
C SER A 271 -1.52 -2.34 19.80
N GLN A 272 -1.90 -3.20 20.73
CA GLN A 272 -2.75 -2.80 21.84
C GLN A 272 -2.10 -1.67 22.66
N VAL A 273 -0.77 -1.71 22.79
CA VAL A 273 0.05 -0.64 23.38
C VAL A 273 -0.19 0.70 22.68
N LEU A 274 -0.10 0.74 21.36
CA LEU A 274 -0.23 1.99 20.61
C LEU A 274 -1.67 2.54 20.66
N VAL A 275 -2.67 1.65 20.64
CA VAL A 275 -4.07 2.02 20.83
C VAL A 275 -4.26 2.64 22.22
N PHE A 276 -3.75 1.97 23.26
CA PHE A 276 -3.87 2.43 24.63
C PHE A 276 -3.14 3.76 24.86
N LYS A 277 -1.93 3.95 24.31
CA LYS A 277 -1.22 5.23 24.33
C LYS A 277 -2.03 6.35 23.67
N ASN A 278 -2.62 6.10 22.50
CA ASN A 278 -3.42 7.12 21.81
C ASN A 278 -4.72 7.46 22.57
N VAL A 279 -5.34 6.47 23.22
CA VAL A 279 -6.46 6.73 24.15
C VAL A 279 -6.01 7.69 25.25
N LEU A 280 -4.96 7.34 25.99
CA LEU A 280 -4.47 8.17 27.10
C LEU A 280 -4.06 9.57 26.64
N LYS A 281 -3.41 9.68 25.49
CA LYS A 281 -3.08 10.98 24.89
C LYS A 281 -4.33 11.81 24.63
N ALA A 282 -5.33 11.23 23.95
CA ALA A 282 -6.56 11.94 23.64
C ALA A 282 -7.30 12.40 24.90
N LEU A 283 -7.28 11.61 25.97
CA LEU A 283 -7.86 12.00 27.26
C LEU A 283 -7.15 13.22 27.84
N VAL A 284 -5.81 13.19 27.93
CA VAL A 284 -5.02 14.34 28.41
C VAL A 284 -5.27 15.58 27.57
N ASP A 285 -5.21 15.46 26.24
CA ASP A 285 -5.41 16.56 25.31
C ASP A 285 -6.77 17.25 25.53
N ILE A 286 -7.85 16.48 25.70
CA ILE A 286 -9.19 17.03 25.91
C ILE A 286 -9.31 17.73 27.25
N ILE A 287 -8.73 17.15 28.32
CA ILE A 287 -8.76 17.78 29.66
C ILE A 287 -7.90 19.05 29.67
N ASN A 288 -6.81 19.08 28.92
CA ASN A 288 -5.93 20.23 28.77
C ASN A 288 -6.59 21.40 27.98
N GLU A 289 -7.70 21.17 27.27
CA GLU A 289 -8.46 22.26 26.64
C GLU A 289 -9.12 23.19 27.68
N THR A 290 -9.42 22.67 28.87
CA THR A 290 -10.15 23.40 29.92
C THR A 290 -9.35 23.56 31.22
N THR A 291 -8.15 22.98 31.31
CA THR A 291 -7.31 22.98 32.51
C THR A 291 -5.82 23.07 32.14
N THR A 292 -4.93 23.03 33.14
CA THR A 292 -3.49 22.96 32.87
C THR A 292 -3.06 21.55 32.52
N GLN A 293 -2.03 21.42 31.69
CA GLN A 293 -1.47 20.13 31.28
C GLN A 293 -1.07 19.26 32.48
N SER A 294 -0.44 19.85 33.50
CA SER A 294 -0.07 19.15 34.74
C SER A 294 -1.28 18.59 35.47
N TYR A 295 -2.41 19.33 35.47
CA TYR A 295 -3.65 18.87 36.05
C TYR A 295 -4.31 17.76 35.21
N ALA A 296 -4.32 17.90 33.88
CA ALA A 296 -4.82 16.88 32.97
C ALA A 296 -4.09 15.53 33.16
N ILE A 297 -2.76 15.58 33.23
CA ILE A 297 -1.91 14.40 33.46
C ILE A 297 -2.19 13.79 34.83
N LEU A 298 -2.28 14.63 35.87
CA LEU A 298 -2.60 14.17 37.23
C LEU A 298 -3.97 13.46 37.27
N LEU A 299 -4.98 14.03 36.60
CA LEU A 299 -6.32 13.45 36.56
C LEU A 299 -6.32 12.08 35.88
N VAL A 300 -5.69 11.96 34.71
CA VAL A 300 -5.60 10.67 34.00
C VAL A 300 -4.81 9.65 34.83
N ASN A 301 -3.67 10.01 35.42
CA ASN A 301 -2.90 9.12 36.29
C ASN A 301 -3.69 8.67 37.53
N ASN A 302 -4.51 9.54 38.13
CA ASN A 302 -5.35 9.17 39.26
C ASN A 302 -6.45 8.18 38.86
N VAL A 303 -7.05 8.36 37.67
CA VAL A 303 -8.03 7.40 37.14
C VAL A 303 -7.38 6.05 36.84
N LEU A 304 -6.17 6.03 36.26
CA LEU A 304 -5.41 4.80 36.06
C LEU A 304 -5.20 4.06 37.38
N ARG A 305 -4.70 4.75 38.41
CA ARG A 305 -4.48 4.21 39.75
C ARG A 305 -5.73 3.63 40.39
N LYS A 306 -6.87 4.30 40.24
CA LYS A 306 -8.16 3.84 40.76
C LYS A 306 -8.57 2.45 40.22
N PHE A 307 -8.04 2.05 39.07
CA PHE A 307 -8.40 0.82 38.38
C PHE A 307 -7.30 -0.26 38.42
N GLU A 308 -6.14 0.01 39.02
CA GLU A 308 -5.01 -0.94 39.13
C GLU A 308 -5.43 -2.26 39.82
N ASP A 309 -6.19 -2.18 40.92
CA ASP A 309 -6.68 -3.36 41.66
C ASP A 309 -7.58 -4.29 40.83
N ARG A 310 -8.21 -3.77 39.76
CA ARG A 310 -9.13 -4.54 38.89
C ARG A 310 -8.48 -4.97 37.59
N TYR A 311 -7.42 -4.28 37.17
CA TYR A 311 -6.76 -4.46 35.90
C TYR A 311 -5.25 -4.34 36.15
N GLU A 312 -4.63 -5.46 36.51
CA GLU A 312 -3.22 -5.55 36.94
C GLU A 312 -2.26 -4.87 35.96
N TYR A 313 -2.57 -4.93 34.66
CA TYR A 313 -1.77 -4.30 33.62
C TYR A 313 -1.66 -2.77 33.71
N LEU A 314 -2.54 -2.11 34.47
CA LEU A 314 -2.49 -0.66 34.69
C LEU A 314 -1.40 -0.26 35.68
N GLU A 315 -0.91 -1.16 36.54
CA GLU A 315 0.08 -0.85 37.59
C GLU A 315 1.37 -0.22 37.01
N LYS A 316 1.73 -0.65 35.81
CA LYS A 316 2.94 -0.18 35.11
C LYS A 316 2.65 0.95 34.10
N VAL A 317 1.40 1.36 33.95
CA VAL A 317 1.00 2.42 33.03
C VAL A 317 1.11 3.75 33.75
N LYS A 318 1.86 4.70 33.17
CA LYS A 318 1.93 6.07 33.70
C LYS A 318 2.18 7.09 32.60
N ILE A 319 1.70 8.30 32.83
CA ILE A 319 2.03 9.46 32.00
C ILE A 319 3.07 10.29 32.75
N ASP A 320 4.26 10.43 32.16
CA ASP A 320 5.33 11.25 32.71
C ASP A 320 5.11 12.72 32.39
N GLY A 321 4.67 13.47 33.41
CA GLY A 321 4.42 14.91 33.29
C GLY A 321 5.64 15.77 33.00
N SER A 322 6.85 15.29 33.31
CA SER A 322 8.10 16.04 33.04
C SER A 322 8.52 16.01 31.58
N SER A 323 8.06 15.00 30.84
CA SER A 323 8.42 14.70 29.46
C SER A 323 7.29 14.99 28.46
N TYR A 324 6.13 15.42 28.95
CA TYR A 324 4.93 15.57 28.12
C TYR A 324 5.00 16.86 27.30
N SER A 325 5.39 16.75 26.03
CA SER A 325 5.37 17.84 25.05
C SER A 325 4.34 17.57 23.95
N GLU A 326 3.17 17.03 24.31
CA GLU A 326 2.14 16.50 23.39
C GLU A 326 2.56 15.24 22.59
N SER A 327 3.66 14.59 22.97
CA SER A 327 4.11 13.34 22.35
C SER A 327 3.53 12.10 23.05
N ILE A 328 3.30 11.03 22.28
CA ILE A 328 2.92 9.71 22.83
C ILE A 328 4.05 9.05 23.63
N ASP A 329 5.27 9.57 23.52
CA ASP A 329 6.47 8.99 24.14
C ASP A 329 6.52 9.25 25.65
N ALA A 330 5.86 10.32 26.11
CA ALA A 330 5.65 10.59 27.52
C ALA A 330 4.68 9.62 28.20
N ILE A 331 4.00 8.77 27.43
CA ILE A 331 3.06 7.76 27.94
C ILE A 331 3.79 6.41 27.99
N ILE A 332 4.04 5.95 29.20
CA ILE A 332 4.73 4.69 29.47
C ILE A 332 3.66 3.61 29.59
N VAL A 333 3.68 2.67 28.64
CA VAL A 333 2.78 1.51 28.59
C VAL A 333 3.64 0.27 28.38
N PRO A 334 3.54 -0.76 29.24
CA PRO A 334 4.29 -2.02 29.11
C PRO A 334 3.94 -2.76 27.82
N GLN A 335 4.91 -3.43 27.19
CA GLN A 335 4.68 -4.21 25.97
C GLN A 335 3.80 -5.44 26.22
N GLU A 336 3.79 -5.92 27.46
CA GLU A 336 2.93 -6.98 27.98
C GLU A 336 1.44 -6.69 27.73
N LEU A 337 1.07 -5.42 27.56
CA LEU A 337 -0.29 -5.02 27.20
C LEU A 337 -0.74 -5.60 25.84
N ASN A 338 0.17 -5.94 24.93
CA ASN A 338 -0.18 -6.63 23.67
C ASN A 338 -0.69 -8.06 23.87
N SER A 339 -0.32 -8.72 24.98
CA SER A 339 -0.74 -10.09 25.30
C SER A 339 -2.09 -10.17 26.01
N ILE A 340 -2.66 -9.01 26.36
CA ILE A 340 -3.93 -8.94 27.09
C ILE A 340 -5.08 -9.29 26.15
N ARG A 341 -6.08 -9.98 26.68
CA ARG A 341 -7.30 -10.26 25.93
C ARG A 341 -7.96 -8.94 25.55
N SER A 342 -8.25 -8.76 24.26
CA SER A 342 -8.82 -7.51 23.74
C SER A 342 -10.09 -7.08 24.48
N SER A 343 -10.96 -8.02 24.87
CA SER A 343 -12.17 -7.74 25.63
C SER A 343 -11.91 -7.24 27.05
N GLU A 344 -10.81 -7.66 27.67
CA GLU A 344 -10.38 -7.19 28.98
C GLU A 344 -9.79 -5.78 28.88
N LEU A 345 -8.89 -5.56 27.93
CA LEU A 345 -8.36 -4.23 27.62
C LEU A 345 -9.48 -3.22 27.30
N GLY A 346 -10.45 -3.62 26.48
CA GLY A 346 -11.61 -2.80 26.14
C GLY A 346 -12.47 -2.46 27.35
N ARG A 347 -12.67 -3.40 28.30
CA ARG A 347 -13.37 -3.10 29.57
C ARG A 347 -12.63 -2.05 30.39
N GLY A 348 -11.30 -2.15 30.49
CA GLY A 348 -10.49 -1.15 31.20
C GLY A 348 -10.52 0.22 30.53
N ILE A 349 -10.28 0.30 29.21
CA ILE A 349 -10.38 1.55 28.44
C ILE A 349 -11.75 2.21 28.65
N ARG A 350 -12.83 1.43 28.50
CA ARG A 350 -14.18 1.92 28.72
C ARG A 350 -14.34 2.51 30.12
N LYS A 351 -13.83 1.85 31.16
CA LYS A 351 -13.95 2.31 32.55
C LYS A 351 -13.17 3.60 32.80
N ILE A 352 -11.98 3.71 32.23
CA ILE A 352 -11.16 4.93 32.29
C ILE A 352 -11.91 6.10 31.62
N ILE A 353 -12.45 5.90 30.42
CA ILE A 353 -13.25 6.92 29.70
C ILE A 353 -14.47 7.33 30.53
N GLU A 354 -15.25 6.36 31.03
CA GLU A 354 -16.44 6.63 31.85
C GLU A 354 -16.08 7.45 33.11
N ASP A 355 -14.98 7.14 33.79
CA ASP A 355 -14.57 7.84 35.01
C ASP A 355 -14.08 9.27 34.75
N ILE A 356 -13.37 9.48 33.65
CA ILE A 356 -12.94 10.83 33.23
C ILE A 356 -14.14 11.69 32.85
N ILE A 357 -15.10 11.16 32.08
CA ILE A 357 -16.32 11.89 31.75
C ILE A 357 -17.05 12.31 33.02
N ASN A 358 -17.19 11.42 33.99
CA ASN A 358 -17.84 11.75 35.27
C ASN A 358 -17.05 12.80 36.08
N SER A 359 -15.72 12.87 35.91
CA SER A 359 -14.85 13.82 36.61
C SER A 359 -14.85 15.22 35.99
N LEU A 360 -15.29 15.37 34.73
CA LEU A 360 -15.31 16.63 34.00
C LEU A 360 -16.59 17.47 34.22
N GLY A 361 -17.63 16.90 34.83
CA GLY A 361 -18.91 17.58 35.08
C GLY A 361 -19.79 17.73 33.85
N GLU A 362 -20.94 18.41 34.01
CA GLU A 362 -22.06 18.40 33.07
C GLU A 362 -21.70 19.00 31.69
N GLU A 363 -21.36 20.28 31.65
CA GLU A 363 -21.12 20.98 30.38
C GLU A 363 -19.94 20.39 29.58
N ALA A 364 -18.81 20.13 30.24
CA ALA A 364 -17.60 19.63 29.60
C ALA A 364 -17.71 18.16 29.15
N GLY A 365 -18.56 17.37 29.81
CA GLY A 365 -18.81 16.00 29.40
C GLY A 365 -19.62 15.92 28.10
N SER A 366 -20.58 16.81 27.87
CA SER A 366 -21.59 16.66 26.80
C SER A 366 -20.99 16.54 25.38
N GLU A 367 -19.86 17.20 25.12
CA GLU A 367 -19.14 17.11 23.85
C GLU A 367 -17.94 16.15 23.88
N PHE A 368 -17.67 15.52 25.03
CA PHE A 368 -16.45 14.75 25.27
C PHE A 368 -16.28 13.61 24.26
N VAL A 369 -17.32 12.81 24.05
CA VAL A 369 -17.24 11.65 23.14
C VAL A 369 -16.97 12.10 21.70
N LYS A 370 -17.56 13.23 21.27
CA LYS A 370 -17.34 13.81 19.94
C LYS A 370 -15.90 14.30 19.79
N LYS A 371 -15.37 15.01 20.79
CA LYS A 371 -13.97 15.47 20.82
C LYS A 371 -13.00 14.29 20.85
N PHE A 372 -13.30 13.26 21.65
CA PHE A 372 -12.53 12.03 21.76
C PHE A 372 -12.42 11.30 20.43
N LYS A 373 -13.55 11.05 19.74
CA LYS A 373 -13.57 10.46 18.39
C LYS A 373 -12.68 11.23 17.41
N LYS A 374 -12.71 12.57 17.45
CA LYS A 374 -11.90 13.44 16.59
C LYS A 374 -10.40 13.37 16.93
N ARG A 375 -10.04 13.40 18.21
CA ARG A 375 -8.65 13.47 18.69
C ARG A 375 -7.90 12.15 18.52
N VAL A 376 -8.58 11.04 18.71
CA VAL A 376 -8.02 9.69 18.56
C VAL A 376 -7.75 9.34 17.09
N GLY A 377 -8.57 9.84 16.17
CA GLY A 377 -8.43 9.58 14.74
C GLY A 377 -9.06 8.27 14.29
N LYS A 378 -9.42 8.18 13.00
CA LYS A 378 -10.29 7.15 12.43
C LYS A 378 -9.75 5.71 12.62
N ALA A 379 -8.45 5.50 12.43
CA ALA A 379 -7.84 4.17 12.53
C ALA A 379 -7.87 3.62 13.96
N TYR A 380 -7.51 4.44 14.95
CA TYR A 380 -7.55 4.08 16.36
C TYR A 380 -8.98 3.94 16.89
N LEU A 381 -9.91 4.78 16.40
CA LEU A 381 -11.32 4.71 16.75
C LEU A 381 -11.93 3.35 16.39
N LEU A 382 -11.71 2.88 15.16
CA LEU A 382 -12.16 1.56 14.71
C LEU A 382 -11.57 0.45 15.58
N ARG A 383 -10.27 0.54 15.89
CA ARG A 383 -9.59 -0.44 16.75
C ARG A 383 -10.13 -0.46 18.19
N ILE A 384 -10.49 0.70 18.73
CA ILE A 384 -11.12 0.83 20.06
C ILE A 384 -12.50 0.17 20.08
N GLU A 385 -13.29 0.34 19.02
CA GLU A 385 -14.60 -0.30 18.90
C GLU A 385 -14.47 -1.84 18.76
N GLU A 386 -13.48 -2.33 18.01
CA GLU A 386 -13.18 -3.76 17.86
C GLU A 386 -12.85 -4.46 19.19
N ILE A 387 -12.10 -3.80 20.07
CA ILE A 387 -11.75 -4.36 21.39
C ILE A 387 -12.93 -4.28 22.39
N GLY A 388 -14.10 -3.81 21.94
CA GLY A 388 -15.35 -3.85 22.70
C GLY A 388 -15.70 -2.55 23.42
N VAL A 389 -15.06 -1.42 23.07
CA VAL A 389 -15.40 -0.11 23.63
C VAL A 389 -16.46 0.55 22.76
N ASN A 390 -17.72 0.39 23.15
CA ASN A 390 -18.84 1.05 22.46
C ASN A 390 -18.99 2.51 22.94
N LEU A 391 -18.39 3.44 22.21
CA LEU A 391 -18.46 4.88 22.52
C LEU A 391 -19.87 5.46 22.40
N HIS A 392 -20.71 4.90 21.52
CA HIS A 392 -22.11 5.33 21.39
C HIS A 392 -22.93 4.97 22.63
N LEU A 393 -22.68 3.79 23.23
CA LEU A 393 -23.32 3.42 24.50
C LEU A 393 -22.86 4.31 25.65
N ILE A 394 -21.60 4.76 25.65
CA ILE A 394 -21.09 5.71 26.64
C ILE A 394 -21.81 7.05 26.50
N GLU A 395 -21.94 7.55 25.28
CA GLU A 395 -22.67 8.78 24.93
C GLU A 395 -24.15 8.69 25.34
N LEU A 396 -24.83 7.57 25.05
CA LEU A 396 -26.21 7.35 25.47
C LEU A 396 -26.38 7.31 27.00
N LYS A 397 -25.49 6.60 27.71
CA LYS A 397 -25.54 6.54 29.18
C LYS A 397 -25.34 7.90 29.83
N GLN A 398 -24.56 8.76 29.19
CA GLN A 398 -24.36 10.12 29.64
C GLN A 398 -25.63 10.95 29.47
N ASN A 399 -26.24 10.92 28.28
CA ASN A 399 -27.50 11.61 27.99
C ASN A 399 -28.71 11.12 28.79
N LEU A 400 -28.59 9.96 29.46
CA LEU A 400 -29.63 9.40 30.34
C LEU A 400 -29.39 9.67 31.83
N ARG A 401 -28.16 10.04 32.21
CA ARG A 401 -27.82 10.36 33.60
C ARG A 401 -28.18 11.79 33.97
N TRP A 402 -28.32 12.63 32.96
CA TRP A 402 -28.64 14.05 33.02
C TRP A 402 -29.92 14.25 32.22
#